data_AF-A0A7C0XSK7-F1
#
_entry.id   AF-A0A7C0XSK7-F1
#
_cell.length_a   1.000
_cell.length_b   1.000
_cell.length_c   1.000
_cell.angle_alpha   90.00
_cell.angle_beta   90.00
_cell.angle_gamma   90.00
#
_symmetry.space_group_name_H-M   'P 1'
#
loop_
_entity.id
_entity.type
_entity.pdbx_description
1 polymer ?
#
loop_
_entity_poly.entity_id
_entity_poly.type
_entity_poly.pdbx_seq_one_letter_code
_entity_poly.pdbx_strand_id
1 'polypeptide(L)'
;MIKRKIGERYVIFFLLRTSYLLSFIDNLSRRFPRLWKFLADFSLLLFFSGIGAFHLSKHNKENISKVMSVFICISFILYLLSNSHILIISSVIAVILLFVFEKFKIPEINFISAFIIFSALIFHFSESIVISILEGIFGVPVLVMAPLVKNAIDISLGTSKVPGVSPIILIPIQTDQGFCFIIPGLGICIPVLEGIIAILSLMFVHEMAHGILSRVHNIRLKSTGIVTLGILPIGAFIEPDEDELKKAKTLARSRILA
;
A
#
# COMPACT_ATOMS: atom_id res chain seq x y z
N MET A 1 -5.26 -41.91 4.73
CA MET A 1 -6.46 -41.65 3.91
C MET A 1 -6.93 -40.21 4.19
N ILE A 2 -6.47 -39.23 3.39
CA ILE A 2 -6.74 -37.80 3.63
C ILE A 2 -8.10 -37.48 3.02
N LYS A 3 -9.11 -37.22 3.86
CA LYS A 3 -10.42 -36.73 3.41
C LYS A 3 -10.26 -35.33 2.80
N ARG A 4 -10.34 -35.23 1.48
CA ARG A 4 -10.54 -33.96 0.76
C ARG A 4 -11.90 -33.38 1.18
N LYS A 5 -11.91 -32.32 1.99
CA LYS A 5 -13.12 -31.51 2.21
C LYS A 5 -13.37 -30.68 0.94
N ILE A 6 -14.35 -31.13 0.17
CA ILE A 6 -14.92 -30.44 -0.99
C ILE A 6 -15.62 -29.17 -0.49
N GLY A 7 -15.43 -28.08 -1.21
CA GLY A 7 -15.65 -26.69 -0.78
C GLY A 7 -17.01 -26.37 -0.18
N GLU A 8 -17.00 -25.39 0.72
CA GLU A 8 -18.19 -24.75 1.26
C GLU A 8 -18.88 -23.94 0.16
N ARG A 9 -20.17 -24.21 -0.07
CA ARG A 9 -20.96 -23.58 -1.12
C ARG A 9 -21.61 -22.30 -0.59
N TYR A 10 -21.07 -21.15 -1.00
CA TYR A 10 -21.83 -19.90 -1.04
C TYR A 10 -22.34 -19.75 -2.47
N VAL A 11 -23.64 -19.56 -2.67
CA VAL A 11 -24.44 -19.86 -3.90
C VAL A 11 -23.90 -19.28 -5.23
N ILE A 12 -22.90 -18.38 -5.22
CA ILE A 12 -22.32 -17.74 -6.42
C ILE A 12 -20.77 -17.76 -6.44
N PHE A 13 -20.12 -17.98 -5.30
CA PHE A 13 -18.66 -17.92 -5.15
C PHE A 13 -18.05 -19.30 -4.89
N PHE A 14 -17.03 -19.68 -5.65
CA PHE A 14 -16.27 -20.92 -5.40
C PHE A 14 -14.85 -20.59 -4.91
N LEU A 15 -14.49 -21.17 -3.76
CA LEU A 15 -13.15 -21.14 -3.19
C LEU A 15 -12.38 -22.38 -3.61
N LEU A 16 -11.56 -22.26 -4.65
CA LEU A 16 -10.76 -23.36 -5.17
C LEU A 16 -9.42 -23.41 -4.42
N ARG A 17 -9.33 -24.31 -3.44
CA ARG A 17 -8.13 -24.50 -2.63
C ARG A 17 -7.05 -25.25 -3.41
N THR A 18 -5.81 -24.76 -3.36
CA THR A 18 -4.64 -25.40 -3.99
C THR A 18 -3.46 -25.47 -3.03
N SER A 19 -2.72 -26.58 -3.05
CA SER A 19 -1.48 -26.72 -2.28
C SER A 19 -0.22 -26.33 -3.09
N TYR A 20 -0.35 -26.18 -4.41
CA TYR A 20 0.79 -25.85 -5.26
C TYR A 20 1.35 -24.45 -4.94
N LEU A 21 0.45 -23.49 -4.76
CA LEU A 21 0.80 -22.10 -4.46
C LEU A 21 1.49 -21.97 -3.09
N LEU A 22 1.17 -22.84 -2.13
CA LEU A 22 1.89 -22.93 -0.84
C LEU A 22 3.36 -23.30 -1.03
N SER A 23 3.66 -24.31 -1.86
CA SER A 23 5.04 -24.73 -2.10
C SER A 23 5.86 -23.64 -2.80
N PHE A 24 5.24 -22.88 -3.69
CA PHE A 24 5.87 -21.72 -4.34
C PHE A 24 6.21 -20.62 -3.33
N ILE A 25 5.25 -20.24 -2.47
CA ILE A 25 5.47 -19.26 -1.39
C ILE A 25 6.58 -19.75 -0.45
N ASP A 26 6.64 -21.05 -0.15
CA ASP A 26 7.66 -21.61 0.74
C ASP A 26 9.06 -21.52 0.16
N ASN A 27 9.20 -21.74 -1.13
CA ASN A 27 10.47 -21.57 -1.81
C ASN A 27 10.87 -20.09 -1.88
N LEU A 28 9.92 -19.22 -2.23
CA LEU A 28 10.16 -17.79 -2.41
C LEU A 28 10.47 -17.07 -1.09
N SER A 29 9.79 -17.44 -0.01
CA SER A 29 10.00 -16.86 1.32
C SER A 29 11.36 -17.22 1.93
N ARG A 30 11.90 -18.40 1.59
CA ARG A 30 13.27 -18.79 1.94
C ARG A 30 14.32 -18.04 1.12
N ARG A 31 13.97 -17.55 -0.06
CA ARG A 31 14.85 -16.79 -0.93
C ARG A 31 14.89 -15.32 -0.46
N PHE A 32 16.05 -14.90 0.04
CA PHE A 32 16.31 -13.54 0.54
C PHE A 32 15.31 -13.03 1.61
N PRO A 33 15.22 -13.67 2.79
CA PRO A 33 14.29 -13.24 3.86
C PRO A 33 14.55 -11.81 4.37
N ARG A 34 15.78 -11.30 4.21
CA ARG A 34 16.12 -9.91 4.54
C ARG A 34 15.47 -8.92 3.58
N LEU A 35 15.38 -9.26 2.28
CA LEU A 35 14.76 -8.42 1.26
C LEU A 35 13.26 -8.28 1.50
N TRP A 36 12.56 -9.38 1.81
CA TRP A 36 11.13 -9.35 2.12
C TRP A 36 10.81 -8.48 3.34
N LYS A 37 11.62 -8.59 4.40
CA LYS A 37 11.48 -7.72 5.59
C LYS A 37 11.76 -6.26 5.26
N PHE A 38 12.76 -5.99 4.41
CA PHE A 38 13.08 -4.64 3.97
C PHE A 38 11.94 -4.05 3.14
N LEU A 39 11.37 -4.80 2.19
CA LEU A 39 10.26 -4.35 1.36
C LEU A 39 9.02 -4.04 2.19
N ALA A 40 8.73 -4.85 3.22
CA ALA A 40 7.63 -4.58 4.14
C ALA A 40 7.89 -3.35 5.06
N ASP A 41 9.12 -3.15 5.50
CA ASP A 41 9.48 -1.92 6.23
C ASP A 41 9.40 -0.69 5.29
N PHE A 42 9.79 -0.84 4.03
CA PHE A 42 9.70 0.19 3.00
C PHE A 42 8.24 0.56 2.68
N SER A 43 7.36 -0.43 2.50
CA SER A 43 5.93 -0.18 2.25
C SER A 43 5.27 0.50 3.44
N LEU A 44 5.58 0.10 4.68
CA LEU A 44 5.08 0.76 5.89
C LEU A 44 5.45 2.25 5.92
N LEU A 45 6.68 2.61 5.52
CA LEU A 45 7.07 4.02 5.42
C LEU A 45 6.40 4.72 4.23
N LEU A 46 6.34 4.08 3.06
CA LEU A 46 5.71 4.62 1.86
C LEU A 46 4.24 5.00 2.09
N PHE A 47 3.47 4.07 2.67
CA PHE A 47 2.02 4.23 2.80
C PHE A 47 1.62 5.01 4.04
N PHE A 48 2.39 4.98 5.14
CA PHE A 48 2.02 5.63 6.40
C PHE A 48 2.97 6.75 6.84
N SER A 49 3.95 7.11 6.01
CA SER A 49 4.82 8.28 6.16
C SER A 49 5.33 8.47 7.61
N GLY A 50 5.05 9.60 8.26
CA GLY A 50 5.45 9.91 9.64
C GLY A 50 5.08 8.82 10.64
N ILE A 51 3.82 8.38 10.66
CA ILE A 51 3.36 7.32 11.58
C ILE A 51 4.08 5.99 11.31
N GLY A 52 4.29 5.67 10.03
CA GLY A 52 5.07 4.51 9.61
C GLY A 52 6.51 4.55 10.14
N ALA A 53 7.17 5.69 10.01
CA ALA A 53 8.52 5.92 10.53
C ALA A 53 8.59 5.78 12.06
N PHE A 54 7.63 6.37 12.78
CA PHE A 54 7.56 6.24 14.23
C PHE A 54 7.42 4.77 14.66
N HIS A 55 6.49 4.05 14.03
CA HIS A 55 6.24 2.64 14.32
C HIS A 55 7.48 1.77 14.08
N LEU A 56 8.13 1.94 12.93
CA LEU A 56 9.35 1.22 12.58
C LEU A 56 10.49 1.56 13.54
N SER A 57 10.66 2.83 13.90
CA SER A 57 11.74 3.26 14.81
C SER A 57 11.60 2.69 16.20
N LYS A 58 10.37 2.46 16.68
CA LYS A 58 10.11 1.85 17.98
C LYS A 58 10.51 0.37 18.03
N HIS A 59 10.41 -0.35 16.92
CA HIS A 59 10.58 -1.80 16.88
C HIS A 59 11.82 -2.30 16.11
N ASN A 60 12.40 -1.51 15.20
CA ASN A 60 13.52 -1.91 14.35
C ASN A 60 14.42 -0.73 13.90
N LYS A 61 15.27 -0.26 14.81
CA LYS A 61 16.13 0.93 14.62
C LYS A 61 17.18 0.83 13.50
N GLU A 62 17.60 -0.36 13.10
CA GLU A 62 18.64 -0.52 12.07
C GLU A 62 18.08 -0.50 10.64
N ASN A 63 16.88 -1.06 10.43
CA ASN A 63 16.28 -1.04 9.10
C ASN A 63 15.72 0.32 8.74
N ILE A 64 15.22 1.10 9.71
CA ILE A 64 14.61 2.39 9.41
C ILE A 64 15.59 3.35 8.73
N SER A 65 16.86 3.41 9.16
CA SER A 65 17.86 4.27 8.52
C SER A 65 18.11 3.86 7.07
N LYS A 66 18.15 2.54 6.78
CA LYS A 66 18.27 2.02 5.41
C LYS A 66 17.04 2.30 4.55
N VAL A 67 15.86 2.23 5.12
CA VAL A 67 14.62 2.51 4.40
C VAL A 67 14.53 4.01 4.11
N MET A 68 14.81 4.84 5.11
CA MET A 68 14.85 6.29 4.96
C MET A 68 15.88 6.71 3.93
N SER A 69 17.09 6.13 3.92
CA SER A 69 18.15 6.45 2.93
C SER A 69 17.69 6.25 1.48
N VAL A 70 16.90 5.21 1.21
CA VAL A 70 16.30 4.99 -0.11
C VAL A 70 15.32 6.11 -0.49
N PHE A 71 14.49 6.57 0.44
CA PHE A 71 13.59 7.71 0.19
C PHE A 71 14.34 9.02 -0.05
N ILE A 72 15.49 9.23 0.61
CA ILE A 72 16.37 10.37 0.32
C ILE A 72 16.86 10.28 -1.12
N CYS A 73 17.37 9.12 -1.53
CA CYS A 73 17.89 8.92 -2.87
C CYS A 73 16.78 9.15 -3.91
N ILE A 74 15.57 8.63 -3.68
CA ILE A 74 14.42 8.86 -4.56
C ILE A 74 14.09 10.36 -4.62
N SER A 75 14.01 11.03 -3.48
CA SER A 75 13.72 12.48 -3.41
C SER A 75 14.80 13.31 -4.10
N PHE A 76 16.07 12.90 -4.00
CA PHE A 76 17.20 13.54 -4.67
C PHE A 76 17.19 13.29 -6.18
N ILE A 77 16.79 12.10 -6.63
CA ILE A 77 16.60 11.83 -8.06
C ILE A 77 15.45 12.67 -8.62
N LEU A 78 14.32 12.73 -7.92
CA LEU A 78 13.18 13.58 -8.30
C LEU A 78 13.56 15.07 -8.34
N TYR A 79 14.41 15.51 -7.41
CA TYR A 79 15.03 16.83 -7.44
C TYR A 79 15.82 17.08 -8.73
N LEU A 80 16.71 16.15 -9.12
CA LEU A 80 17.53 16.30 -10.33
C LEU A 80 16.68 16.34 -11.61
N LEU A 81 15.53 15.65 -11.59
CA LEU A 81 14.60 15.61 -12.72
C LEU A 81 13.67 16.84 -12.76
N SER A 82 13.59 17.61 -11.69
CA SER A 82 12.69 18.76 -11.61
C SER A 82 13.36 20.07 -12.01
N ASN A 83 12.69 20.80 -12.89
CA ASN A 83 13.08 22.17 -13.27
C ASN A 83 12.58 23.24 -12.28
N SER A 84 11.87 22.87 -11.21
CA SER A 84 11.26 23.85 -10.29
C SER A 84 12.16 24.15 -9.09
N HIS A 85 12.48 25.44 -8.89
CA HIS A 85 13.31 25.93 -7.78
C HIS A 85 12.75 25.59 -6.38
N ILE A 86 11.44 25.35 -6.27
CA ILE A 86 10.77 24.99 -5.01
C ILE A 86 11.08 23.54 -4.62
N LEU A 87 11.12 22.63 -5.61
CA LEU A 87 11.59 21.26 -5.39
C LEU A 87 13.07 21.22 -5.02
N ILE A 88 13.82 22.21 -5.50
CA ILE A 88 15.24 22.33 -5.20
C ILE A 88 15.51 22.55 -3.71
N ILE A 89 14.79 23.50 -3.13
CA ILE A 89 15.00 23.90 -1.74
C ILE A 89 14.48 22.84 -0.77
N SER A 90 13.32 22.26 -1.06
CA SER A 90 12.67 21.27 -0.17
C SER A 90 13.42 19.93 -0.11
N SER A 91 14.00 19.47 -1.22
CA SER A 91 14.83 18.25 -1.22
C SER A 91 16.17 18.45 -0.51
N VAL A 92 16.79 19.63 -0.65
CA VAL A 92 18.06 19.96 0.03
C VAL A 92 17.85 20.03 1.54
N ILE A 93 16.75 20.67 1.99
CA ILE A 93 16.37 20.70 3.40
C ILE A 93 16.09 19.28 3.92
N ALA A 94 15.39 18.45 3.14
CA ALA A 94 15.15 17.05 3.50
C ALA A 94 16.46 16.26 3.65
N VAL A 95 17.38 16.35 2.69
CA VAL A 95 18.70 15.69 2.73
C VAL A 95 19.52 16.14 3.94
N ILE A 96 19.54 17.44 4.25
CA ILE A 96 20.26 17.99 5.40
C ILE A 96 19.65 17.48 6.71
N LEU A 97 18.33 17.53 6.86
CA LEU A 97 17.63 17.04 8.05
C LEU A 97 17.91 15.55 8.25
N LEU A 98 17.90 14.76 7.18
CA LEU A 98 18.17 13.32 7.23
C LEU A 98 19.60 12.99 7.68
N PHE A 99 20.60 13.73 7.19
CA PHE A 99 21.98 13.55 7.63
C PHE A 99 22.17 13.85 9.13
N VAL A 100 21.43 14.85 9.63
CA VAL A 100 21.41 15.17 11.07
C VAL A 100 20.71 14.09 11.87
N PHE A 101 19.59 13.56 11.36
CA PHE A 101 18.68 12.70 12.13
C PHE A 101 19.05 11.21 12.12
N GLU A 102 19.76 10.71 11.11
CA GLU A 102 20.27 9.34 11.07
C GLU A 102 21.17 9.04 12.29
N LYS A 103 21.79 10.07 12.87
CA LYS A 103 22.71 9.96 13.99
C LYS A 103 22.02 9.65 15.33
N PHE A 104 20.74 10.00 15.49
CA PHE A 104 20.11 9.98 16.81
C PHE A 104 19.25 8.73 17.08
N LYS A 105 18.76 8.00 16.07
CA LYS A 105 17.96 6.77 16.23
C LYS A 105 16.79 6.91 17.26
N ILE A 106 16.20 8.11 17.33
CA ILE A 106 15.08 8.46 18.21
C ILE A 106 13.76 8.39 17.39
N PRO A 107 12.70 7.72 17.89
CA PRO A 107 11.44 7.58 17.15
C PRO A 107 10.78 8.89 16.75
N GLU A 108 10.78 9.88 17.63
CA GLU A 108 10.18 11.19 17.41
C GLU A 108 10.91 11.96 16.29
N ILE A 109 12.23 11.81 16.24
CA ILE A 109 13.06 12.39 15.18
C ILE A 109 12.78 11.72 13.82
N ASN A 110 12.65 10.39 13.82
CA ASN A 110 12.33 9.65 12.61
C ASN A 110 10.92 9.96 12.10
N PHE A 111 9.97 10.22 12.99
CA PHE A 111 8.65 10.76 12.64
C PHE A 111 8.77 12.12 11.95
N ILE A 112 9.44 13.09 12.58
CA ILE A 112 9.56 14.46 12.08
C ILE A 112 10.24 14.48 10.71
N SER A 113 11.32 13.71 10.54
CA SER A 113 12.04 13.63 9.27
C SER A 113 11.18 13.04 8.16
N ALA A 114 10.52 11.90 8.39
CA ALA A 114 9.57 11.33 7.41
C ALA A 114 8.45 12.31 7.08
N PHE A 115 7.83 12.94 8.09
CA PHE A 115 6.81 13.96 7.91
C PHE A 115 7.25 15.08 6.96
N ILE A 116 8.46 15.63 7.16
CA ILE A 116 8.98 16.72 6.33
C ILE A 116 9.24 16.25 4.89
N ILE A 117 9.83 15.06 4.71
CA ILE A 117 10.17 14.52 3.39
C ILE A 117 8.91 14.31 2.55
N PHE A 118 7.92 13.61 3.11
CA PHE A 118 6.70 13.28 2.40
C PHE A 118 5.82 14.51 2.16
N SER A 119 5.74 15.43 3.14
CA SER A 119 5.09 16.73 2.94
C SER A 119 5.72 17.52 1.78
N ALA A 120 7.05 17.56 1.72
CA ALA A 120 7.78 18.22 0.63
C ALA A 120 7.54 17.54 -0.72
N LEU A 121 7.56 16.21 -0.76
CA LEU A 121 7.34 15.42 -1.97
C LEU A 121 5.93 15.66 -2.54
N ILE A 122 4.90 15.64 -1.70
CA ILE A 122 3.50 15.73 -2.12
C ILE A 122 3.04 17.17 -2.39
N PHE A 123 3.66 18.17 -1.76
CA PHE A 123 3.36 19.56 -2.05
C PHE A 123 3.55 19.91 -3.52
N HIS A 124 4.51 19.26 -4.19
CA HIS A 124 4.71 19.41 -5.63
C HIS A 124 3.51 18.95 -6.47
N PHE A 125 2.86 17.87 -6.07
CA PHE A 125 1.76 17.27 -6.85
C PHE A 125 0.40 17.87 -6.51
N SER A 126 0.18 18.21 -5.24
CA SER A 126 -1.14 18.63 -4.77
C SER A 126 -1.34 20.15 -4.74
N GLU A 127 -0.25 20.93 -4.73
CA GLU A 127 -0.23 22.39 -4.50
C GLU A 127 -0.98 22.88 -3.24
N SER A 128 -1.43 21.94 -2.39
CA SER A 128 -2.21 22.21 -1.20
C SER A 128 -1.36 21.93 0.04
N ILE A 129 -1.08 23.00 0.78
CA ILE A 129 -0.32 22.90 2.04
C ILE A 129 -1.01 21.97 3.05
N VAL A 130 -2.35 21.99 3.09
CA VAL A 130 -3.13 21.16 4.01
C VAL A 130 -3.00 19.68 3.66
N ILE A 131 -3.17 19.32 2.37
CA ILE A 131 -3.04 17.92 1.92
C ILE A 131 -1.62 17.42 2.15
N SER A 132 -0.62 18.26 1.92
CA SER A 132 0.79 17.91 2.08
C SER A 132 1.15 17.63 3.54
N ILE A 133 0.69 18.47 4.48
CA ILE A 133 0.89 18.26 5.91
C ILE A 133 0.19 16.97 6.37
N LEU A 134 -1.07 16.78 5.96
CA LEU A 134 -1.83 15.59 6.34
C LEU A 134 -1.16 14.32 5.81
N GLU A 135 -0.70 14.33 4.56
CA GLU A 135 0.01 13.21 3.94
C GLU A 135 1.36 12.96 4.61
N GLY A 136 2.12 13.99 4.99
CA GLY A 136 3.33 13.80 5.78
C GLY A 136 3.08 13.05 7.10
N ILE A 137 1.91 13.23 7.72
CA ILE A 137 1.57 12.56 8.98
C ILE A 137 1.04 11.15 8.73
N PHE A 138 0.03 11.03 7.87
CA PHE A 138 -0.78 9.82 7.71
C PHE A 138 -0.41 8.98 6.48
N GLY A 139 0.37 9.55 5.55
CA GLY A 139 0.79 8.96 4.28
C GLY A 139 -0.29 8.95 3.20
N VAL A 140 -0.09 8.06 2.23
CA VAL A 140 -0.93 7.85 1.03
C VAL A 140 -2.43 7.74 1.30
N PRO A 141 -2.95 7.19 2.41
CA PRO A 141 -4.38 7.19 2.70
C PRO A 141 -5.04 8.57 2.60
N VAL A 142 -4.31 9.66 2.86
CA VAL A 142 -4.83 11.03 2.70
C VAL A 142 -5.18 11.35 1.25
N LEU A 143 -4.38 10.88 0.29
CA LEU A 143 -4.64 11.08 -1.13
C LEU A 143 -5.93 10.39 -1.60
N VAL A 144 -6.31 9.30 -0.93
CA VAL A 144 -7.57 8.60 -1.20
C VAL A 144 -8.72 9.25 -0.42
N MET A 145 -8.53 9.55 0.86
CA MET A 145 -9.59 10.03 1.74
C MET A 145 -9.95 11.50 1.50
N ALA A 146 -8.99 12.38 1.20
CA ALA A 146 -9.27 13.81 1.03
C ALA A 146 -10.20 14.11 -0.15
N PRO A 147 -10.03 13.51 -1.36
CA PRO A 147 -11.00 13.68 -2.44
C PRO A 147 -12.39 13.13 -2.10
N LEU A 148 -12.48 12.04 -1.32
CA LEU A 148 -13.76 11.45 -0.90
C LEU A 148 -14.50 12.38 0.06
N VAL A 149 -13.80 12.91 1.07
CA VAL A 149 -14.37 13.89 1.99
C VAL A 149 -14.79 15.16 1.25
N LYS A 150 -13.95 15.66 0.33
CA LYS A 150 -14.29 16.81 -0.51
C LYS A 150 -15.56 16.55 -1.33
N ASN A 151 -15.66 15.40 -1.99
CA ASN A 151 -16.85 15.05 -2.76
C ASN A 151 -18.10 14.89 -1.87
N ALA A 152 -17.97 14.31 -0.67
CA ALA A 152 -19.06 14.24 0.28
C ALA A 152 -19.60 15.63 0.66
N ILE A 153 -18.69 16.59 0.88
CA ILE A 153 -19.04 17.99 1.15
C ILE A 153 -19.72 18.62 -0.07
N ASP A 154 -19.15 18.45 -1.27
CA ASP A 154 -19.71 18.99 -2.51
C ASP A 154 -21.13 18.44 -2.79
N ILE A 155 -21.40 17.17 -2.48
CA ILE A 155 -22.74 16.57 -2.55
C ILE A 155 -23.67 17.22 -1.54
N SER A 156 -23.22 17.36 -0.29
CA SER A 156 -24.02 17.99 0.78
C SER A 156 -24.35 19.45 0.49
N LEU A 157 -23.52 20.15 -0.27
CA LEU A 157 -23.71 21.54 -0.68
C LEU A 157 -24.44 21.69 -2.02
N GLY A 158 -24.78 20.58 -2.69
CA GLY A 158 -25.46 20.59 -3.99
C GLY A 158 -24.58 21.09 -5.15
N THR A 159 -23.25 21.12 -4.98
CA THR A 159 -22.30 21.59 -5.99
C THR A 159 -21.65 20.45 -6.78
N SER A 160 -21.84 19.19 -6.36
CA SER A 160 -21.23 18.03 -7.00
C SER A 160 -21.90 17.64 -8.32
N LYS A 161 -21.06 17.30 -9.32
CA LYS A 161 -21.48 16.77 -10.63
C LYS A 161 -21.55 15.24 -10.66
N VAL A 162 -21.06 14.56 -9.60
CA VAL A 162 -20.96 13.10 -9.54
C VAL A 162 -21.82 12.56 -8.40
N PRO A 163 -22.72 11.61 -8.67
CA PRO A 163 -23.60 11.04 -7.64
C PRO A 163 -22.84 9.98 -6.84
N GLY A 164 -22.10 10.42 -5.82
CA GLY A 164 -21.58 9.51 -4.79
C GLY A 164 -20.12 9.73 -4.40
N VAL A 165 -19.78 9.12 -3.26
CA VAL A 165 -18.44 9.15 -2.65
C VAL A 165 -17.85 7.75 -2.79
N SER A 166 -17.13 7.51 -3.88
CA SER A 166 -16.45 6.23 -4.11
C SER A 166 -15.01 6.47 -4.55
N PRO A 167 -14.03 5.68 -4.05
CA PRO A 167 -12.65 5.73 -4.54
C PRO A 167 -12.57 5.44 -6.04
N ILE A 168 -13.47 4.58 -6.53
CA ILE A 168 -13.65 4.24 -7.94
C ILE A 168 -15.15 4.12 -8.20
N ILE A 169 -15.69 4.88 -9.15
CA ILE A 169 -17.06 4.63 -9.60
C ILE A 169 -16.99 3.45 -10.58
N LEU A 170 -17.45 2.27 -10.11
CA LEU A 170 -17.52 1.05 -10.91
C LEU A 170 -18.66 1.06 -11.93
N ILE A 171 -19.36 2.18 -12.10
CA ILE A 171 -20.36 2.34 -13.15
C ILE A 171 -19.58 2.68 -14.43
N PRO A 172 -19.48 1.76 -15.39
CA PRO A 172 -18.77 2.05 -16.63
C PRO A 172 -19.55 3.11 -17.39
N ILE A 173 -18.91 4.25 -17.64
CA ILE A 173 -19.49 5.31 -18.46
C ILE A 173 -19.11 5.03 -19.91
N GLN A 174 -20.10 5.04 -20.80
CA GLN A 174 -19.87 4.86 -22.23
C GLN A 174 -19.24 6.14 -22.78
N THR A 175 -18.04 6.02 -23.32
CA THR A 175 -17.34 7.06 -24.08
C THR A 175 -17.22 6.64 -25.53
N ASP A 176 -16.79 7.56 -26.41
CA ASP A 176 -16.56 7.27 -27.84
C ASP A 176 -15.53 6.15 -28.09
N GLN A 177 -14.70 5.84 -27.08
CA GLN A 177 -13.67 4.79 -27.11
C GLN A 177 -14.04 3.52 -26.34
N GLY A 178 -15.26 3.45 -25.77
CA GLY A 178 -15.77 2.28 -25.04
C GLY A 178 -16.17 2.54 -23.59
N PHE A 179 -16.34 1.46 -22.82
CA PHE A 179 -16.68 1.52 -21.40
C PHE A 179 -15.43 1.81 -20.56
N CYS A 180 -15.51 2.81 -19.66
CA CYS A 180 -14.43 3.08 -18.72
C CYS A 180 -14.89 3.38 -17.30
N PHE A 181 -14.03 3.03 -16.34
CA PHE A 181 -14.13 3.46 -14.95
C PHE A 181 -13.66 4.89 -14.81
N ILE A 182 -14.42 5.70 -14.08
CA ILE A 182 -14.07 7.09 -13.79
C ILE A 182 -13.66 7.21 -12.33
N ILE A 183 -12.52 7.86 -12.11
CA ILE A 183 -12.09 8.26 -10.78
C ILE A 183 -12.62 9.69 -10.51
N PRO A 184 -13.55 9.85 -9.55
CA PRO A 184 -14.13 11.16 -9.23
C PRO A 184 -13.05 12.18 -8.85
N GLY A 185 -13.12 13.37 -9.43
CA GLY A 185 -12.19 14.47 -9.15
C GLY A 185 -10.84 14.40 -9.87
N LEU A 186 -10.51 13.29 -10.55
CA LEU A 186 -9.26 13.14 -11.30
C LEU A 186 -9.45 13.18 -12.83
N GLY A 187 -10.67 12.98 -13.32
CA GLY A 187 -10.97 13.02 -14.77
C GLY A 187 -10.30 11.89 -15.58
N ILE A 188 -9.78 10.86 -14.90
CA ILE A 188 -9.12 9.71 -15.51
C ILE A 188 -10.18 8.67 -15.89
N CYS A 189 -10.14 8.23 -17.14
CA CYS A 189 -10.97 7.17 -17.72
C CYS A 189 -10.10 5.93 -17.93
N ILE A 190 -10.35 4.88 -17.14
CA ILE A 190 -9.61 3.61 -17.22
C ILE A 190 -10.47 2.61 -17.97
N PRO A 191 -10.05 2.12 -19.15
CA PRO A 191 -10.85 1.14 -19.88
C PRO A 191 -11.04 -0.15 -19.05
N VAL A 192 -12.25 -0.71 -19.14
CA VAL A 192 -12.75 -1.68 -18.14
C VAL A 192 -11.91 -2.95 -18.08
N LEU A 193 -11.48 -3.48 -19.24
CA LEU A 193 -10.74 -4.73 -19.30
C LEU A 193 -9.36 -4.59 -18.62
N GLU A 194 -8.65 -3.51 -18.94
CA GLU A 194 -7.37 -3.12 -18.38
C GLU A 194 -7.50 -2.89 -16.87
N GLY A 195 -8.58 -2.23 -16.44
CA GLY A 195 -8.90 -2.04 -15.02
C GLY A 195 -9.10 -3.37 -14.28
N ILE A 196 -9.85 -4.31 -14.85
CA ILE A 196 -10.06 -5.64 -14.25
C ILE A 196 -8.73 -6.41 -14.16
N ILE A 197 -7.94 -6.43 -15.23
CA ILE A 197 -6.63 -7.11 -15.25
C ILE A 197 -5.70 -6.51 -14.20
N ALA A 198 -5.68 -5.17 -14.06
CA ALA A 198 -4.88 -4.48 -13.07
C ALA A 198 -5.28 -4.85 -11.63
N ILE A 199 -6.59 -4.85 -11.32
CA ILE A 199 -7.10 -5.22 -9.99
C ILE A 199 -6.79 -6.68 -9.67
N LEU A 200 -7.02 -7.61 -10.60
CA LEU A 200 -6.73 -9.03 -10.39
C LEU A 200 -5.24 -9.27 -10.16
N SER A 201 -4.38 -8.61 -10.93
CA SER A 201 -2.93 -8.70 -10.79
C SER A 201 -2.46 -8.12 -9.45
N LEU A 202 -3.01 -6.96 -9.06
CA LEU A 202 -2.72 -6.32 -7.78
C LEU A 202 -3.13 -7.22 -6.61
N MET A 203 -4.36 -7.72 -6.60
CA MET A 203 -4.84 -8.63 -5.56
C MET A 203 -3.99 -9.89 -5.47
N PHE A 204 -3.62 -10.47 -6.61
CA PHE A 204 -2.76 -11.65 -6.63
C PHE A 204 -1.42 -11.39 -5.95
N VAL A 205 -0.72 -10.31 -6.31
CA VAL A 205 0.58 -9.95 -5.72
C VAL A 205 0.43 -9.56 -4.24
N HIS A 206 -0.65 -8.85 -3.88
CA HIS A 206 -0.95 -8.42 -2.52
C HIS A 206 -1.13 -9.60 -1.58
N GLU A 207 -1.99 -10.55 -1.94
CA GLU A 207 -2.23 -11.77 -1.17
C GLU A 207 -0.94 -12.59 -1.05
N MET A 208 -0.17 -12.70 -2.14
CA MET A 208 1.12 -13.38 -2.13
C MET A 208 2.11 -12.74 -1.15
N ALA A 209 2.16 -11.41 -1.07
CA ALA A 209 3.02 -10.71 -0.12
C ALA A 209 2.67 -11.09 1.32
N HIS A 210 1.39 -11.10 1.69
CA HIS A 210 0.93 -11.57 3.01
C HIS A 210 1.38 -13.01 3.30
N GLY A 211 1.26 -13.89 2.29
CA GLY A 211 1.70 -15.28 2.38
C GLY A 211 3.21 -15.43 2.61
N ILE A 212 4.01 -14.72 1.81
CA ILE A 212 5.47 -14.73 1.90
C ILE A 212 5.92 -14.20 3.27
N LEU A 213 5.38 -13.06 3.69
CA LEU A 213 5.74 -12.43 4.97
C LEU A 213 5.34 -13.27 6.17
N SER A 214 4.20 -13.97 6.09
CA SER A 214 3.81 -14.96 7.11
C SER A 214 4.88 -16.04 7.26
N ARG A 215 5.36 -16.63 6.16
CA ARG A 215 6.43 -17.65 6.20
C ARG A 215 7.78 -17.08 6.65
N VAL A 216 8.14 -15.86 6.24
CA VAL A 216 9.35 -15.16 6.70
C VAL A 216 9.34 -14.90 8.22
N HIS A 217 8.15 -14.79 8.81
CA HIS A 217 7.93 -14.64 10.25
C HIS A 217 7.57 -15.95 10.97
N ASN A 218 7.74 -17.10 10.31
CA ASN A 218 7.46 -18.45 10.84
C ASN A 218 6.00 -18.66 11.27
N ILE A 219 5.05 -18.01 10.60
CA ILE A 219 3.61 -18.22 10.77
C ILE A 219 3.13 -19.21 9.69
N ARG A 220 2.37 -20.21 10.11
CA ARG A 220 1.81 -21.24 9.22
C ARG A 220 0.72 -20.65 8.33
N LEU A 221 0.61 -21.18 7.12
CA LEU A 221 -0.49 -20.87 6.19
C LEU A 221 -1.46 -22.06 6.20
N LYS A 222 -2.73 -21.82 6.55
CA LYS A 222 -3.77 -22.86 6.64
C LYS A 222 -4.27 -23.28 5.27
N SER A 223 -4.49 -22.31 4.39
CA SER A 223 -5.03 -22.57 3.06
C SER A 223 -4.63 -21.47 2.07
N THR A 224 -4.60 -21.81 0.79
CA THR A 224 -4.46 -20.83 -0.31
C THR A 224 -5.35 -21.28 -1.47
N GLY A 225 -5.71 -20.35 -2.34
CA GLY A 225 -6.59 -20.67 -3.45
C GLY A 225 -6.92 -19.50 -4.35
N ILE A 226 -7.83 -19.78 -5.28
CA ILE A 226 -8.43 -18.81 -6.18
C ILE A 226 -9.90 -18.66 -5.79
N VAL A 227 -10.37 -17.42 -5.73
CA VAL A 227 -11.78 -17.07 -5.61
C VAL A 227 -12.34 -16.91 -7.03
N THR A 228 -13.43 -17.61 -7.31
CA THR A 228 -14.08 -17.57 -8.64
C THR A 228 -15.56 -17.22 -8.48
N LEU A 229 -16.07 -16.42 -9.42
CA LEU A 229 -17.50 -16.15 -9.60
C LEU A 229 -17.96 -16.96 -10.82
N GLY A 230 -18.60 -18.10 -10.58
CA GLY A 230 -18.83 -19.09 -11.63
C GLY A 230 -17.50 -19.61 -12.20
N ILE A 231 -17.25 -19.39 -13.49
CA ILE A 231 -16.02 -19.81 -14.19
C ILE A 231 -14.93 -18.73 -14.12
N LEU A 232 -15.29 -17.47 -13.83
CA LEU A 232 -14.37 -16.35 -13.89
C LEU A 232 -13.55 -16.24 -12.58
N PRO A 233 -12.21 -16.27 -12.64
CA PRO A 233 -11.37 -15.97 -11.49
C PRO A 233 -11.46 -14.49 -11.15
N ILE A 234 -11.83 -14.20 -9.90
CA ILE A 234 -12.02 -12.85 -9.39
C ILE A 234 -11.00 -12.46 -8.32
N GLY A 235 -10.16 -13.40 -7.88
CA GLY A 235 -9.07 -13.11 -6.95
C GLY A 235 -8.31 -14.36 -6.50
N ALA A 236 -7.26 -14.15 -5.73
CA ALA A 236 -6.59 -15.20 -4.96
C ALA A 236 -6.84 -14.97 -3.47
N PHE A 237 -6.60 -15.98 -2.64
CA PHE A 237 -6.59 -15.81 -1.19
C PHE A 237 -5.48 -16.65 -0.57
N ILE A 238 -4.86 -16.10 0.46
CA ILE A 238 -3.91 -16.80 1.32
C ILE A 238 -4.32 -16.59 2.77
N GLU A 239 -4.41 -17.69 3.53
CA GLU A 239 -4.93 -17.65 4.90
C GLU A 239 -3.82 -18.00 5.91
N PRO A 240 -3.23 -17.01 6.59
CA PRO A 240 -2.33 -17.25 7.72
C PRO A 240 -3.05 -17.87 8.92
N ASP A 241 -2.31 -18.55 9.78
CA ASP A 241 -2.85 -19.03 11.06
C ASP A 241 -3.09 -17.85 12.01
N GLU A 242 -4.37 -17.48 12.16
CA GLU A 242 -4.83 -16.41 13.04
C GLU A 242 -4.32 -16.50 14.49
N ASP A 243 -4.22 -17.71 15.07
CA ASP A 243 -3.80 -17.87 16.45
C ASP A 243 -2.29 -17.61 16.61
N GLU A 244 -1.50 -17.98 15.60
CA GLU A 244 -0.07 -17.66 15.54
C GLU A 244 0.15 -16.18 15.23
N LEU A 245 -0.63 -15.62 14.30
CA LEU A 245 -0.55 -14.21 13.94
C LEU A 245 -0.87 -13.32 15.14
N LYS A 246 -1.89 -13.65 15.94
CA LYS A 246 -2.23 -12.90 17.17
C LYS A 246 -1.12 -12.94 18.21
N LYS A 247 -0.40 -14.06 18.32
CA LYS A 247 0.74 -14.24 19.25
C LYS A 247 2.04 -13.63 18.74
N ALA A 248 2.12 -13.30 17.45
CA ALA A 248 3.32 -12.71 16.85
C ALA A 248 3.60 -11.29 17.37
N LYS A 249 4.87 -10.89 17.35
CA LYS A 249 5.30 -9.53 17.72
C LYS A 249 4.59 -8.49 16.86
N THR A 250 4.29 -7.32 17.44
CA THR A 250 3.59 -6.21 16.76
C THR A 250 4.18 -5.90 15.39
N LEU A 251 5.51 -5.75 15.27
CA LEU A 251 6.16 -5.46 13.99
C LEU A 251 5.96 -6.58 12.94
N ALA A 252 5.94 -7.84 13.36
CA ALA A 252 5.70 -8.97 12.45
C ALA A 252 4.26 -8.90 11.92
N ARG A 253 3.29 -8.62 12.80
CA ARG A 253 1.89 -8.43 12.42
C ARG A 253 1.72 -7.25 11.47
N SER A 254 2.31 -6.10 11.79
CA SER A 254 2.25 -4.91 10.94
C SER A 254 2.83 -5.17 9.55
N ARG A 255 3.96 -5.89 9.46
CA ARG A 255 4.54 -6.26 8.16
C ARG A 255 3.67 -7.22 7.36
N ILE A 256 2.98 -8.14 8.03
CA ILE A 256 2.11 -9.10 7.36
C ILE A 256 0.81 -8.44 6.92
N LEU A 257 0.32 -7.43 7.63
CA LEU A 257 -1.00 -6.82 7.37
C LEU A 257 -0.94 -5.50 6.57
N ALA A 258 0.23 -4.87 6.47
CA ALA A 258 0.43 -3.65 5.68
C ALA A 258 0.53 -3.95 4.18
#